data_AF-A0A0C1EEP6-F1
#
_entry.id   AF-A0A0C1EEP6-F1
#
_cell.length_a   1.000
_cell.length_b   1.000
_cell.length_c   1.000
_cell.angle_alpha   90.00
_cell.angle_beta   90.00
_cell.angle_gamma   90.00
#
_symmetry.space_group_name_H-M   'P 1'
#
loop_
_entity.id
_entity.type
_entity.pdbx_description
1 polymer ?
#
loop_
_entity_poly.entity_id
_entity_poly.type
_entity_poly.pdbx_seq_one_letter_code
_entity_poly.pdbx_strand_id
1 'polypeptide(L)'
;MSKTVFPPSIKSRPVYGELEARAGSGHLMIADAEGAEAILDLAKSADAAFWAKAHIIYIPKGTGTKYSSQLEELGAGQYYAGPSYEAAQSRIRRALLDCHMGTQVYLTGTESLMGQAMAEATAAGIPHTAIQTEHRGSTARRMQCVHCKGITEDVTTDPFECSHCGLSLFVRDHYSRRLAAFQGVRVDAEDPGNIPEKVELFK
;
A
#
# COMPACT_ATOMS: atom_id res chain seq x y z
N MET A 1 15.06 3.63 4.66
CA MET A 1 14.59 5.03 4.68
C MET A 1 13.96 5.34 6.04
N SER A 2 13.98 6.62 6.45
CA SER A 2 13.35 7.07 7.70
C SER A 2 11.85 6.86 7.65
N LYS A 3 11.27 6.45 8.79
CA LYS A 3 9.83 6.34 9.05
C LYS A 3 9.11 7.61 8.54
N THR A 4 8.08 7.45 7.72
CA THR A 4 7.33 8.58 7.18
C THR A 4 6.37 9.11 8.24
N VAL A 5 6.65 10.28 8.80
CA VAL A 5 5.69 10.99 9.66
C VAL A 5 4.79 11.82 8.76
N PHE A 6 3.53 11.42 8.64
CA PHE A 6 2.55 12.22 7.93
C PHE A 6 2.09 13.40 8.79
N PRO A 7 1.98 14.62 8.23
CA PRO A 7 1.35 15.72 8.95
C PRO A 7 -0.12 15.37 9.28
N PRO A 8 -0.70 15.98 10.33
CA PRO A 8 -2.11 15.80 10.67
C PRO A 8 -2.97 15.96 9.41
N SER A 9 -3.62 14.87 9.02
CA SER A 9 -4.38 14.79 7.78
C SER A 9 -5.87 14.70 8.07
N ILE A 10 -6.64 14.47 7.02
CA ILE A 10 -8.09 14.28 7.06
C ILE A 10 -8.46 13.03 7.87
N LYS A 11 -9.57 13.10 8.62
CA LYS A 11 -10.06 12.01 9.49
C LYS A 11 -10.27 10.67 8.75
N SER A 12 -10.50 10.71 7.44
CA SER A 12 -10.74 9.53 6.63
C SER A 12 -9.47 8.74 6.31
N ARG A 13 -8.29 9.37 6.33
CA ARG A 13 -7.01 8.73 6.02
C ARG A 13 -6.58 7.81 7.19
N PRO A 14 -6.16 6.56 6.92
CA PRO A 14 -5.63 5.67 7.95
C PRO A 14 -4.37 6.25 8.61
N VAL A 15 -4.15 5.87 9.87
CA VAL A 15 -2.89 6.09 10.58
C VAL A 15 -2.10 4.79 10.53
N TYR A 16 -0.86 4.86 10.07
CA TYR A 16 0.03 3.71 9.96
C TYR A 16 0.86 3.57 11.24
N GLY A 17 1.00 2.34 11.72
CA GLY A 17 1.79 1.99 12.90
C GLY A 17 3.12 1.35 12.53
N GLU A 18 3.69 0.60 13.46
CA GLU A 18 4.88 -0.23 13.24
C GLU A 18 4.50 -1.70 13.32
N LEU A 19 5.17 -2.54 12.53
CA LEU A 19 4.96 -3.98 12.56
C LEU A 19 5.55 -4.57 13.85
N GLU A 20 4.74 -5.36 14.54
CA GLU A 20 5.15 -6.10 15.73
C GLU A 20 4.88 -7.59 15.54
N ALA A 21 5.86 -8.43 15.93
CA ALA A 21 5.74 -9.87 15.84
C ALA A 21 4.69 -10.36 16.84
N ARG A 22 3.52 -10.76 16.33
CA ARG A 22 2.44 -11.30 17.14
C ARG A 22 2.38 -12.81 17.04
N ALA A 23 2.01 -13.46 18.13
CA ALA A 23 1.67 -14.88 18.11
C ALA A 23 0.49 -15.12 17.15
N GLY A 24 0.60 -16.16 16.33
CA GLY A 24 -0.42 -16.52 15.35
C GLY A 24 -0.24 -17.94 14.84
N SER A 25 -1.29 -18.47 14.21
CA SER A 25 -1.24 -19.77 13.53
C SER A 25 -0.50 -19.70 12.18
N GLY A 26 -0.43 -18.50 11.59
CA GLY A 26 0.36 -18.18 10.40
C GLY A 26 0.52 -16.67 10.22
N HIS A 27 1.39 -16.26 9.31
CA HIS A 27 1.70 -14.85 9.07
C HIS A 27 1.65 -14.55 7.57
N LEU A 28 0.74 -13.67 7.14
CA LEU A 28 0.67 -13.21 5.76
C LEU A 28 1.23 -11.78 5.68
N MET A 29 2.27 -11.58 4.90
CA MET A 29 2.93 -10.29 4.72
C MET A 29 2.85 -9.87 3.26
N ILE A 30 2.34 -8.67 3.01
CA ILE A 30 2.23 -8.11 1.67
C ILE A 30 2.98 -6.78 1.66
N ALA A 31 3.99 -6.68 0.79
CA ALA A 31 4.90 -5.54 0.76
C ALA A 31 5.25 -5.07 -0.65
N ASP A 32 5.49 -3.78 -0.83
CA ASP A 32 6.16 -3.23 -2.01
C ASP A 32 7.32 -2.31 -1.67
N ALA A 33 8.27 -2.20 -2.60
CA ALA A 33 9.39 -1.26 -2.57
C ALA A 33 10.11 -1.25 -1.20
N GLU A 34 10.28 -0.08 -0.59
CA GLU A 34 10.91 0.07 0.73
C GLU A 34 10.10 -0.55 1.89
N GLY A 35 8.87 -1.02 1.64
CA GLY A 35 8.07 -1.81 2.59
C GLY A 35 8.79 -3.07 3.09
N ALA A 36 9.71 -3.62 2.29
CA ALA A 36 10.58 -4.71 2.71
C ALA A 36 11.40 -4.37 3.96
N GLU A 37 11.79 -3.12 4.15
CA GLU A 37 12.56 -2.70 5.33
C GLU A 37 11.80 -2.96 6.63
N ALA A 38 10.47 -2.79 6.65
CA ALA A 38 9.66 -3.09 7.83
C ALA A 38 9.66 -4.59 8.16
N ILE A 39 9.65 -5.45 7.13
CA ILE A 39 9.74 -6.91 7.31
C ILE A 39 11.13 -7.29 7.84
N LEU A 40 12.19 -6.65 7.33
CA LEU A 40 13.56 -6.86 7.81
C LEU A 40 13.77 -6.34 9.23
N ASP A 41 13.12 -5.23 9.61
CA ASP A 41 13.11 -4.72 10.97
C ASP A 41 12.38 -5.70 11.91
N LEU A 42 11.23 -6.23 11.49
CA LEU A 42 10.49 -7.27 12.21
C LEU A 42 11.35 -8.54 12.44
N ALA A 43 12.14 -8.94 11.44
CA ALA A 43 13.03 -10.10 11.51
C ALA A 43 14.11 -10.00 12.59
N LYS A 44 14.44 -8.80 13.08
CA LYS A 44 15.39 -8.63 14.20
C LYS A 44 14.82 -9.13 15.53
N SER A 45 13.49 -9.27 15.62
CA SER A 45 12.78 -9.67 16.83
C SER A 45 12.08 -11.03 16.71
N ALA A 46 11.83 -11.50 15.48
CA ALA A 46 11.17 -12.76 15.18
C ALA A 46 12.16 -13.92 15.03
N ASP A 47 11.76 -15.12 15.46
CA ASP A 47 12.57 -16.33 15.39
C ASP A 47 12.34 -17.13 14.08
N ALA A 48 13.12 -18.19 13.87
CA ALA A 48 12.97 -19.05 12.70
C ALA A 48 11.61 -19.77 12.65
N ALA A 49 11.00 -20.05 13.80
CA ALA A 49 9.69 -20.71 13.88
C ALA A 49 8.56 -19.81 13.37
N PHE A 50 8.68 -18.50 13.59
CA PHE A 50 7.79 -17.49 13.01
C PHE A 50 7.89 -17.46 11.48
N TRP A 51 9.10 -17.39 10.93
CA TRP A 51 9.31 -17.33 9.48
C TRP A 51 8.90 -18.62 8.76
N ALA A 52 9.10 -19.79 9.37
CA ALA A 52 8.62 -21.05 8.81
C ALA A 52 7.09 -21.08 8.57
N LYS A 53 6.32 -20.25 9.30
CA LYS A 53 4.86 -20.09 9.15
C LYS A 53 4.46 -18.84 8.36
N ALA A 54 5.44 -18.10 7.85
CA ALA A 54 5.21 -16.86 7.13
C ALA A 54 5.04 -17.10 5.63
N HIS A 55 4.15 -16.32 5.03
CA HIS A 55 3.99 -16.16 3.59
C HIS A 55 4.24 -14.69 3.24
N ILE A 56 5.30 -14.43 2.48
CA ILE A 56 5.68 -13.09 2.03
C ILE A 56 5.33 -12.95 0.54
N ILE A 57 4.53 -11.93 0.23
CA ILE A 57 4.22 -11.48 -1.13
C ILE A 57 4.86 -10.11 -1.30
N TYR A 58 5.89 -10.03 -2.14
CA TYR A 58 6.71 -8.83 -2.33
C TYR A 58 6.64 -8.30 -3.77
N ILE A 59 6.61 -6.97 -3.91
CA ILE A 59 6.55 -6.27 -5.19
C ILE A 59 7.69 -5.24 -5.23
N PRO A 60 8.81 -5.52 -5.90
CA PRO A 60 10.01 -4.68 -5.76
C PRO A 60 9.89 -3.25 -6.28
N LYS A 61 9.01 -2.99 -7.26
CA LYS A 61 8.92 -1.71 -7.97
C LYS A 61 10.32 -1.20 -8.38
N GLY A 62 10.66 0.05 -8.05
CA GLY A 62 11.95 0.68 -8.38
C GLY A 62 13.15 0.20 -7.56
N THR A 63 12.97 -0.68 -6.57
CA THR A 63 14.07 -1.14 -5.69
C THR A 63 14.90 -2.28 -6.29
N GLY A 64 14.52 -2.78 -7.48
CA GLY A 64 15.23 -3.85 -8.18
C GLY A 64 15.27 -5.13 -7.36
N THR A 65 16.46 -5.74 -7.26
CA THR A 65 16.67 -7.00 -6.52
C THR A 65 17.16 -6.78 -5.08
N LYS A 66 17.36 -5.52 -4.65
CA LYS A 66 18.02 -5.18 -3.39
C LYS A 66 17.43 -5.91 -2.18
N TYR A 67 16.11 -5.85 -2.05
CA TYR A 67 15.40 -6.46 -0.91
C TYR A 67 14.95 -7.89 -1.19
N SER A 68 14.87 -8.30 -2.46
CA SER A 68 14.34 -9.60 -2.83
C SER A 68 15.19 -10.75 -2.27
N SER A 69 16.51 -10.63 -2.31
CA SER A 69 17.42 -11.65 -1.73
C SER A 69 17.35 -11.66 -0.21
N GLN A 70 17.30 -10.48 0.42
CA GLN A 70 17.23 -10.36 1.87
C GLN A 70 15.96 -10.97 2.45
N LEU A 71 14.83 -10.81 1.76
CA LEU A 71 13.54 -11.40 2.15
C LEU A 71 13.52 -12.93 1.95
N GLU A 72 14.20 -13.43 0.93
CA GLU A 72 14.33 -14.87 0.68
C GLU A 72 15.20 -15.55 1.74
N GLU A 73 16.27 -14.89 2.17
CA GLU A 73 17.17 -15.35 3.25
C GLU A 73 16.49 -15.45 4.62
N LEU A 74 15.32 -14.81 4.82
CA LEU A 74 14.54 -14.96 6.07
C LEU A 74 14.00 -16.38 6.26
N GLY A 75 13.95 -17.20 5.21
CA GLY A 75 13.44 -18.57 5.29
C GLY A 75 11.92 -18.62 5.50
N ALA A 76 11.19 -17.68 4.89
CA ALA A 76 9.73 -17.70 4.92
C ALA A 76 9.19 -19.01 4.32
N GLY A 77 8.20 -19.63 4.97
CA GLY A 77 7.59 -20.87 4.50
C GLY A 77 7.04 -20.77 3.07
N GLN A 78 6.60 -19.58 2.67
CA GLN A 78 6.30 -19.24 1.27
C GLN A 78 6.81 -17.83 0.94
N TYR A 79 7.45 -17.69 -0.22
CA TYR A 79 7.91 -16.41 -0.73
C TYR A 79 7.52 -16.25 -2.20
N TYR A 80 7.02 -15.06 -2.55
CA TYR A 80 6.74 -14.67 -3.92
C TYR A 80 7.20 -13.24 -4.16
N ALA A 81 7.98 -13.03 -5.23
CA ALA A 81 8.29 -11.72 -5.77
C ALA A 81 7.62 -11.53 -7.14
N GLY A 82 6.85 -10.46 -7.30
CA GLY A 82 6.12 -10.14 -8.54
C GLY A 82 6.39 -8.74 -9.08
N PRO A 83 6.15 -8.48 -10.37
CA PRO A 83 6.46 -7.19 -10.99
C PRO A 83 5.45 -6.09 -10.65
N SER A 84 4.19 -6.42 -10.35
CA SER A 84 3.13 -5.46 -10.05
C SER A 84 2.06 -6.02 -9.13
N TYR A 85 1.19 -5.16 -8.61
CA TYR A 85 0.08 -5.56 -7.74
C TYR A 85 -0.92 -6.45 -8.48
N GLU A 86 -1.24 -6.12 -9.72
CA GLU A 86 -2.14 -6.89 -10.59
C GLU A 86 -1.62 -8.31 -10.81
N ALA A 87 -0.31 -8.45 -11.01
CA ALA A 87 0.33 -9.77 -11.16
C ALA A 87 0.27 -10.59 -9.86
N ALA A 88 0.34 -9.94 -8.70
CA ALA A 88 0.27 -10.59 -7.39
C ALA A 88 -1.18 -10.84 -6.91
N GLN A 89 -2.18 -10.17 -7.49
CA GLN A 89 -3.54 -10.09 -6.95
C GLN A 89 -4.20 -11.46 -6.76
N SER A 90 -4.09 -12.37 -7.73
CA SER A 90 -4.66 -13.72 -7.62
C SER A 90 -4.05 -14.50 -6.46
N ARG A 91 -2.75 -14.34 -6.23
CA ARG A 91 -2.01 -14.97 -5.14
C ARG A 91 -2.39 -14.37 -3.78
N ILE A 92 -2.54 -13.05 -3.71
CA ILE A 92 -3.02 -12.35 -2.51
C ILE A 92 -4.41 -12.89 -2.14
N ARG A 93 -5.35 -12.92 -3.09
CA ARG A 93 -6.70 -13.45 -2.85
C ARG A 93 -6.68 -14.90 -2.41
N ARG A 94 -5.87 -15.74 -3.04
CA ARG A 94 -5.73 -17.15 -2.66
C ARG A 94 -5.17 -17.30 -1.25
N ALA A 95 -4.11 -16.56 -0.91
CA ALA A 95 -3.51 -16.57 0.42
C ALA A 95 -4.51 -16.14 1.50
N LEU A 96 -5.33 -15.13 1.22
CA LEU A 96 -6.39 -14.67 2.12
C LEU A 96 -7.50 -15.71 2.30
N LEU A 97 -7.90 -16.40 1.23
CA LEU A 97 -8.92 -17.47 1.31
C LEU A 97 -8.43 -18.71 2.07
N ASP A 98 -7.14 -19.02 1.97
CA ASP A 98 -6.51 -20.14 2.67
C ASP A 98 -6.13 -19.78 4.13
N CYS A 99 -6.38 -18.54 4.58
CA CYS A 99 -6.13 -18.15 5.96
C CYS A 99 -7.05 -18.90 6.94
N HIS A 100 -6.50 -19.24 8.10
CA HIS A 100 -7.24 -19.86 9.18
C HIS A 100 -7.38 -18.90 10.37
N MET A 101 -8.24 -19.25 11.32
CA MET A 101 -8.34 -18.51 12.57
C MET A 101 -6.96 -18.41 13.24
N GLY A 102 -6.59 -17.19 13.64
CA GLY A 102 -5.29 -16.88 14.23
C GLY A 102 -4.20 -16.43 13.24
N THR A 103 -4.47 -16.38 11.93
CA THR A 103 -3.54 -15.79 10.97
C THR A 103 -3.39 -14.29 11.21
N GLN A 104 -2.15 -13.82 11.30
CA GLN A 104 -1.82 -12.39 11.39
C GLN A 104 -1.53 -11.84 9.99
N VAL A 105 -2.08 -10.67 9.66
CA VAL A 105 -1.86 -10.01 8.37
C VAL A 105 -1.09 -8.70 8.58
N TYR A 106 -0.04 -8.52 7.78
CA TYR A 106 0.85 -7.37 7.82
C TYR A 106 0.94 -6.76 6.41
N LEU A 107 0.69 -5.46 6.31
CA LEU A 107 0.80 -4.71 5.07
C LEU A 107 1.87 -3.64 5.25
N THR A 108 2.79 -3.52 4.29
CA THR A 108 3.87 -2.52 4.41
C THR A 108 4.29 -1.98 3.05
N GLY A 109 4.78 -0.74 3.03
CA GLY A 109 5.24 -0.06 1.81
C GLY A 109 4.37 1.14 1.47
N THR A 110 4.05 1.30 0.19
CA THR A 110 3.32 2.47 -0.31
C THR A 110 1.84 2.45 0.09
N GLU A 111 1.22 3.62 0.20
CA GLU A 111 -0.21 3.72 0.54
C GLU A 111 -1.10 3.02 -0.51
N SER A 112 -0.68 3.01 -1.78
CA SER A 112 -1.42 2.35 -2.85
C SER A 112 -1.48 0.84 -2.63
N LEU A 113 -0.33 0.19 -2.39
CA LEU A 113 -0.31 -1.26 -2.12
C LEU A 113 -1.09 -1.60 -0.85
N MET A 114 -0.78 -0.92 0.26
CA MET A 114 -1.41 -1.23 1.54
C MET A 114 -2.92 -1.06 1.49
N GLY A 115 -3.42 0.01 0.86
CA GLY A 115 -4.85 0.22 0.76
C GLY A 115 -5.54 -0.82 -0.14
N GLN A 116 -4.93 -1.21 -1.26
CA GLN A 116 -5.50 -2.25 -2.13
C GLN A 116 -5.53 -3.61 -1.41
N ALA A 117 -4.44 -3.98 -0.75
CA ALA A 117 -4.35 -5.22 0.02
C ALA A 117 -5.31 -5.23 1.23
N MET A 118 -5.51 -4.07 1.89
CA MET A 118 -6.50 -3.88 2.94
C MET A 118 -7.93 -4.14 2.42
N ALA A 119 -8.25 -3.64 1.23
CA ALA A 119 -9.55 -3.87 0.60
C ALA A 119 -9.78 -5.36 0.30
N GLU A 120 -8.77 -6.07 -0.22
CA GLU A 120 -8.86 -7.53 -0.46
C GLU A 120 -9.01 -8.32 0.86
N ALA A 121 -8.24 -7.96 1.90
CA ALA A 121 -8.29 -8.64 3.19
C ALA A 121 -9.64 -8.44 3.90
N THR A 122 -10.17 -7.22 3.87
CA THR A 122 -11.49 -6.92 4.43
C THR A 122 -12.63 -7.56 3.63
N ALA A 123 -12.50 -7.67 2.31
CA ALA A 123 -13.43 -8.43 1.48
C ALA A 123 -13.42 -9.94 1.80
N ALA A 124 -12.27 -10.48 2.22
CA ALA A 124 -12.12 -11.85 2.72
C ALA A 124 -12.61 -12.04 4.18
N GLY A 125 -13.13 -10.99 4.83
CA GLY A 125 -13.68 -11.07 6.18
C GLY A 125 -12.69 -10.76 7.30
N ILE A 126 -11.46 -10.37 7.00
CA ILE A 126 -10.47 -9.96 8.02
C ILE A 126 -10.78 -8.53 8.46
N PRO A 127 -11.05 -8.27 9.75
CA PRO A 127 -11.37 -6.92 10.20
C PRO A 127 -10.14 -6.02 10.07
N HIS A 128 -10.33 -4.80 9.55
CA HIS A 128 -9.25 -3.84 9.34
C HIS A 128 -8.44 -3.52 10.60
N THR A 129 -9.04 -3.64 11.79
CA THR A 129 -8.38 -3.44 13.09
C THR A 129 -7.44 -4.58 13.48
N ALA A 130 -7.55 -5.75 12.85
CA ALA A 130 -6.65 -6.90 13.07
C ALA A 130 -5.45 -6.90 12.13
N ILE A 131 -5.43 -5.99 11.14
CA ILE A 131 -4.37 -5.89 10.14
C ILE A 131 -3.36 -4.85 10.60
N GLN A 132 -2.09 -5.24 10.67
CA GLN A 132 -1.00 -4.29 10.95
C GLN A 132 -0.56 -3.62 9.66
N THR A 133 -0.32 -2.31 9.70
CA THR A 133 0.08 -1.52 8.55
C THR A 133 1.24 -0.61 8.90
N GLU A 134 2.31 -0.63 8.10
CA GLU A 134 3.46 0.27 8.26
C GLU A 134 3.82 0.92 6.93
N HIS A 135 3.77 2.25 6.86
CA HIS A 135 4.15 2.96 5.63
C HIS A 135 5.67 3.06 5.50
N ARG A 136 6.19 2.70 4.31
CA ARG A 136 7.59 2.91 3.91
C ARG A 136 7.65 3.27 2.43
N GLY A 137 8.64 4.06 2.05
CA GLY A 137 8.85 4.45 0.66
C GLY A 137 8.04 5.68 0.27
N SER A 138 7.65 5.76 -1.01
CA SER A 138 7.04 6.97 -1.57
C SER A 138 5.70 7.34 -0.91
N THR A 139 5.50 8.64 -0.76
CA THR A 139 4.23 9.28 -0.35
C THR A 139 3.35 9.66 -1.53
N ALA A 140 3.74 9.29 -2.75
CA ALA A 140 2.93 9.46 -3.94
C ALA A 140 1.56 8.79 -3.77
N ARG A 141 0.53 9.49 -4.25
CA ARG A 141 -0.85 9.15 -3.93
C ARG A 141 -1.54 8.46 -5.09
N ARG A 142 -2.40 7.51 -4.73
CA ARG A 142 -3.40 6.91 -5.61
C ARG A 142 -4.62 7.83 -5.70
N MET A 143 -4.95 8.28 -6.90
CA MET A 143 -6.00 9.28 -7.14
C MET A 143 -7.14 8.73 -7.98
N GLN A 144 -8.36 8.81 -7.48
CA GLN A 144 -9.57 8.56 -8.26
C GLN A 144 -10.13 9.85 -8.84
N CYS A 145 -10.30 9.88 -10.15
CA CYS A 145 -11.00 10.95 -10.84
C CYS A 145 -12.50 10.93 -10.55
N VAL A 146 -13.07 12.03 -10.04
CA VAL A 146 -14.51 12.12 -9.80
C VAL A 146 -15.33 12.11 -11.10
N HIS A 147 -14.74 12.58 -12.22
CA HIS A 147 -15.38 12.60 -13.53
C HIS A 147 -15.53 11.20 -14.15
N CYS A 148 -14.41 10.53 -14.46
CA CYS A 148 -14.44 9.24 -15.17
C CYS A 148 -14.30 8.00 -14.27
N LYS A 149 -14.09 8.19 -12.95
CA LYS A 149 -13.80 7.12 -11.96
C LYS A 149 -12.49 6.36 -12.19
N GLY A 150 -11.72 6.72 -13.22
CA GLY A 150 -10.39 6.19 -13.48
C GLY A 150 -9.41 6.52 -12.35
N ILE A 151 -8.44 5.63 -12.16
CA ILE A 151 -7.42 5.75 -11.12
C ILE A 151 -6.08 6.09 -11.75
N THR A 152 -5.45 7.14 -11.26
CA THR A 152 -4.08 7.53 -11.58
C THR A 152 -3.20 7.21 -10.38
N GLU A 153 -2.23 6.34 -10.58
CA GLU A 153 -1.26 5.92 -9.55
C GLU A 153 -0.10 6.92 -9.46
N ASP A 154 0.65 6.85 -8.36
CA ASP A 154 1.92 7.56 -8.16
C ASP A 154 1.87 9.09 -8.43
N VAL A 155 0.76 9.73 -8.05
CA VAL A 155 0.60 11.19 -8.20
C VAL A 155 1.42 11.93 -7.13
N THR A 156 2.35 12.76 -7.58
CA THR A 156 3.23 13.60 -6.74
C THR A 156 2.90 15.09 -6.81
N THR A 157 2.14 15.52 -7.81
CA THR A 157 1.85 16.94 -8.07
C THR A 157 0.37 17.28 -7.87
N ASP A 158 0.12 18.56 -7.61
CA ASP A 158 -1.20 19.16 -7.58
C ASP A 158 -1.15 20.54 -8.25
N PRO A 159 -1.95 20.82 -9.28
CA PRO A 159 -2.86 19.89 -9.99
C PRO A 159 -2.12 18.75 -10.73
N PHE A 160 -2.84 17.68 -11.05
CA PHE A 160 -2.34 16.56 -11.88
C PHE A 160 -3.30 16.24 -13.02
N GLU A 161 -2.80 15.61 -14.08
CA GLU A 161 -3.64 15.19 -15.20
C GLU A 161 -4.10 13.75 -15.00
N CYS A 162 -5.42 13.52 -15.16
CA CYS A 162 -5.96 12.18 -15.09
C CYS A 162 -5.48 11.34 -16.29
N SER A 163 -4.81 10.23 -16.01
CA SER A 163 -4.33 9.27 -17.02
C SER A 163 -5.42 8.63 -17.90
N HIS A 164 -6.69 8.78 -17.53
CA HIS A 164 -7.83 8.19 -18.25
C HIS A 164 -8.59 9.18 -19.13
N CYS A 165 -8.84 10.41 -18.62
CA CYS A 165 -9.67 11.39 -19.34
C CYS A 165 -8.94 12.70 -19.69
N GLY A 166 -7.66 12.84 -19.30
CA GLY A 166 -6.83 14.00 -19.62
C GLY A 166 -7.20 15.30 -18.89
N LEU A 167 -8.25 15.31 -18.05
CA LEU A 167 -8.63 16.49 -17.30
C LEU A 167 -7.60 16.78 -16.19
N SER A 168 -7.33 18.08 -15.97
CA SER A 168 -6.55 18.56 -14.83
C SER A 168 -7.39 18.53 -13.56
N LEU A 169 -6.90 17.80 -12.56
CA LEU A 169 -7.57 17.56 -11.30
C LEU A 169 -6.77 18.16 -10.14
N PHE A 170 -7.51 18.79 -9.24
CA PHE A 170 -7.04 19.20 -7.92
C PHE A 170 -7.31 18.09 -6.90
N VAL A 171 -6.36 17.90 -5.97
CA VAL A 171 -6.46 16.90 -4.90
C VAL A 171 -7.38 17.38 -3.78
N ARG A 172 -8.54 16.74 -3.61
CA ARG A 172 -9.38 17.01 -2.44
C ARG A 172 -8.90 16.25 -1.21
N ASP A 173 -9.18 16.86 -0.07
CA ASP A 173 -9.05 16.32 1.27
C ASP A 173 -10.12 15.24 1.57
N HIS A 174 -10.17 14.21 0.73
CA HIS A 174 -11.06 13.05 0.90
C HIS A 174 -10.35 11.75 0.50
N TYR A 175 -10.26 10.81 1.44
CA TYR A 175 -9.71 9.47 1.22
C TYR A 175 -10.80 8.39 1.31
N SER A 176 -10.96 7.60 0.26
CA SER A 176 -11.85 6.45 0.26
C SER A 176 -11.12 5.20 0.75
N ARG A 177 -11.43 4.73 1.96
CA ARG A 177 -10.88 3.47 2.49
C ARG A 177 -11.23 2.26 1.63
N ARG A 178 -12.43 2.24 1.04
CA ARG A 178 -12.89 1.17 0.16
C ARG A 178 -12.08 1.08 -1.14
N LEU A 179 -11.71 2.23 -1.70
CA LEU A 179 -10.99 2.30 -2.99
C LEU A 179 -9.49 2.48 -2.83
N ALA A 180 -9.02 2.67 -1.60
CA ALA A 180 -7.63 2.99 -1.29
C ALA A 180 -7.10 4.22 -2.04
N ALA A 181 -7.98 5.20 -2.32
CA ALA A 181 -7.67 6.32 -3.20
C ALA A 181 -8.19 7.65 -2.64
N PHE A 182 -7.41 8.69 -2.87
CA PHE A 182 -7.84 10.08 -2.72
C PHE A 182 -8.74 10.48 -3.89
N GLN A 183 -9.55 11.52 -3.73
CA GLN A 183 -10.42 12.00 -4.81
C GLN A 183 -9.84 13.24 -5.48
N GLY A 184 -9.71 13.19 -6.80
CA GLY A 184 -9.38 14.33 -7.64
C GLY A 184 -10.63 14.91 -8.29
N VAL A 185 -10.78 16.23 -8.24
CA VAL A 185 -11.87 16.97 -8.91
C VAL A 185 -11.30 17.92 -9.94
N ARG A 186 -12.06 18.21 -10.98
CA ARG A 186 -11.64 19.14 -12.02
C ARG A 186 -11.31 20.52 -11.41
N VAL A 187 -10.12 21.03 -11.73
CA VAL A 187 -9.60 22.28 -11.16
C VAL A 187 -10.25 23.52 -11.78
N ASP A 188 -10.51 23.47 -13.09
CA ASP A 188 -11.09 24.55 -13.91
C ASP A 188 -12.61 24.36 -14.09
N ALA A 189 -13.29 23.78 -13.10
CA ALA A 189 -14.73 23.50 -13.19
C ALA A 189 -15.58 24.79 -13.16
N GLU A 190 -15.11 25.82 -12.45
CA GLU A 190 -15.79 27.12 -12.31
C GLU A 190 -15.34 28.12 -13.39
N ASP A 191 -14.06 28.10 -13.77
CA ASP A 191 -13.46 28.98 -14.78
C ASP A 191 -12.62 28.16 -15.79
N PRO A 192 -13.23 27.70 -16.89
CA PRO A 192 -12.58 26.81 -17.85
C PRO A 192 -11.29 27.39 -18.44
N GLY A 193 -10.19 26.64 -18.36
CA GLY A 193 -8.87 27.06 -18.85
C GLY A 193 -7.99 27.77 -17.82
N ASN A 194 -8.52 28.12 -16.65
CA ASN A 194 -7.75 28.66 -15.53
C ASN A 194 -7.17 27.50 -14.68
N ILE A 195 -5.99 27.03 -15.07
CA ILE A 195 -5.29 25.92 -14.39
C ILE A 195 -4.13 26.49 -13.57
N PRO A 196 -4.13 26.33 -12.24
CA PRO A 196 -3.00 26.71 -11.38
C PRO A 196 -1.70 26.00 -11.74
N GLU A 197 -0.56 26.59 -11.39
CA GLU A 197 0.75 25.96 -11.58
C GLU A 197 0.87 24.65 -10.80
N LYS A 198 1.52 23.65 -11.39
CA LYS A 198 1.74 22.33 -10.76
C LYS A 198 2.79 22.45 -9.66
N VAL A 199 2.40 22.11 -8.43
CA VAL A 199 3.29 22.06 -7.27
C VAL A 199 3.56 20.60 -6.89
N GLU A 200 4.81 20.25 -6.64
CA GLU A 200 5.19 18.93 -6.12
C GLU A 200 4.86 18.89 -4.61
N LEU A 201 3.88 18.07 -4.22
CA LEU A 201 3.42 17.95 -2.83
C LEU A 201 3.89 16.65 -2.15
N PHE A 202 4.20 15.61 -2.93
CA PHE A 202 4.47 14.26 -2.41
C PHE A 202 5.74 13.67 -3.03
N LYS A 203 6.56 12.99 -2.22
CA LYS A 203 7.81 12.32 -2.62
C LYS A 203 7.82 10.88 -2.13
#